data_AF-A0A014PQD6-F1
#
_entry.id   AF-A0A014PQD6-F1
#
_cell.length_a   1.000
_cell.length_b   1.000
_cell.length_c   1.000
_cell.angle_alpha   90.00
_cell.angle_beta   90.00
_cell.angle_gamma   90.00
#
_symmetry.space_group_name_H-M   'P 1'
#
loop_
_entity.id
_entity.type
_entity.pdbx_description
1 polymer ?
#
loop_
_entity_poly.entity_id
_entity_poly.type
_entity_poly.pdbx_seq_one_letter_code
_entity_poly.pdbx_strand_id
1 'polypeptide(L)'
;MAIPYSNATWEVVDSIPLLQTVLTKLQGLPSNPPSLFVDLEGIKLGRSGSVSLLSVHVAPTAKTYIIDIFKLGEEAFTATSTSGISLKNILESENIPKVFFDIRNDSNALFSHYGIRVGGIRDLQVMEFATRRGPPARFITGLANCIKYDCPMTESQKQSWLQMKDRAGRLYDPNKGGGYEVFNERPLRREICEYSAQDVALLPKLWEAYSTKLSHSNKAFWQMMVDDATLKRIKQSQSKHYDGQAESKKFGPWTVEEVEEATKSWREGTMQGWLERRLEG
;
A
#
# COMPACT_ATOMS: atom_id res chain seq x y z
N MET A 1 -25.85 -10.94 -14.87
CA MET A 1 -24.46 -11.41 -14.67
C MET A 1 -23.61 -10.18 -14.36
N ALA A 2 -22.99 -10.10 -13.18
CA ALA A 2 -22.14 -8.95 -12.85
C ALA A 2 -20.89 -8.98 -13.73
N ILE A 3 -20.61 -7.88 -14.45
CA ILE A 3 -19.39 -7.75 -15.24
C ILE A 3 -18.22 -7.64 -14.25
N PRO A 4 -17.17 -8.47 -14.35
CA PRO A 4 -15.99 -8.33 -13.50
C PRO A 4 -15.35 -6.95 -13.75
N TYR A 5 -15.17 -6.17 -12.69
CA TYR A 5 -14.51 -4.86 -12.74
C TYR A 5 -12.99 -4.96 -12.91
N SER A 6 -12.45 -6.16 -12.71
CA SER A 6 -11.06 -6.52 -12.95
C SER A 6 -11.00 -7.92 -13.56
N ASN A 7 -10.19 -8.10 -14.60
CA ASN A 7 -9.83 -9.42 -15.13
C ASN A 7 -8.69 -10.07 -14.33
N ALA A 8 -8.28 -9.47 -13.21
CA ALA A 8 -7.16 -9.97 -12.43
C ALA A 8 -7.48 -11.35 -11.86
N THR A 9 -6.55 -12.27 -12.05
CA THR A 9 -6.60 -13.59 -11.43
C THR A 9 -5.79 -13.56 -10.14
N TRP A 10 -6.10 -14.45 -9.20
CA TRP A 10 -5.33 -14.58 -7.96
C TRP A 10 -4.94 -16.03 -7.68
N GLU A 11 -3.84 -16.19 -6.95
CA GLU A 11 -3.29 -17.48 -6.52
C GLU A 11 -2.81 -17.37 -5.08
N VAL A 12 -3.19 -18.34 -4.25
CA VAL A 12 -2.70 -18.42 -2.86
C VAL A 12 -1.32 -19.10 -2.87
N VAL A 13 -0.37 -18.48 -2.19
CA VAL A 13 1.01 -18.95 -2.07
C VAL A 13 1.23 -19.40 -0.63
N ASP A 14 1.05 -20.70 -0.38
CA ASP A 14 1.01 -21.30 0.96
C ASP A 14 2.07 -22.41 1.16
N SER A 15 3.06 -22.45 0.28
CA SER A 15 4.21 -23.36 0.39
C SER A 15 5.48 -22.69 -0.13
N ILE A 16 6.63 -23.08 0.42
CA ILE A 16 7.93 -22.56 0.02
C ILE A 16 8.23 -22.79 -1.47
N PRO A 17 7.98 -23.97 -2.08
CA PRO A 17 8.20 -24.15 -3.51
C PRO A 17 7.38 -23.20 -4.39
N LEU A 18 6.13 -22.92 -3.99
CA LEU A 18 5.29 -21.96 -4.72
C LEU A 18 5.79 -20.53 -4.53
N LEU A 19 6.20 -20.17 -3.30
CA LEU A 19 6.82 -18.87 -3.01
C LEU A 19 8.07 -18.66 -3.86
N GLN A 20 8.98 -19.62 -3.93
CA GLN A 20 10.18 -19.54 -4.77
C GLN A 20 9.85 -19.35 -6.25
N THR A 21 8.81 -20.02 -6.74
CA THR A 21 8.30 -19.83 -8.10
C THR A 21 7.81 -18.40 -8.33
N VAL A 22 7.08 -17.84 -7.37
CA VAL A 22 6.61 -16.45 -7.43
C VAL A 22 7.77 -15.47 -7.36
N LEU A 23 8.73 -15.65 -6.45
CA LEU A 23 9.92 -14.79 -6.33
C LEU A 23 10.72 -14.72 -7.64
N THR A 24 10.84 -15.83 -8.36
CA THR A 24 11.45 -15.83 -9.70
C THR A 24 10.66 -14.98 -10.69
N LYS A 25 9.32 -15.02 -10.66
CA LYS A 25 8.45 -14.20 -11.53
C LYS A 25 8.48 -12.71 -11.19
N LEU A 26 8.81 -12.35 -9.95
CA LEU A 26 8.92 -10.95 -9.52
C LEU A 26 10.23 -10.28 -9.95
N GLN A 27 11.19 -11.05 -10.46
CA GLN A 27 12.49 -10.53 -10.89
C GLN A 27 12.44 -9.87 -12.26
N GLY A 28 13.24 -8.81 -12.43
CA GLY A 28 13.37 -8.11 -13.70
C GLY A 28 12.09 -7.37 -14.15
N LEU A 29 11.11 -7.23 -13.27
CA LEU A 29 9.90 -6.47 -13.57
C LEU A 29 10.23 -4.99 -13.80
N PRO A 30 9.51 -4.29 -14.70
CA PRO A 30 9.67 -2.86 -14.90
C PRO A 30 9.51 -2.06 -13.60
N SER A 31 10.39 -1.08 -13.39
CA SER A 31 10.31 -0.15 -12.26
C SER A 31 9.54 1.14 -12.59
N ASN A 32 9.36 1.46 -13.88
CA ASN A 32 8.59 2.61 -14.32
C ASN A 32 7.70 2.27 -15.55
N PRO A 33 6.37 2.31 -15.41
CA PRO A 33 5.62 2.48 -14.15
C PRO A 33 5.91 1.34 -13.14
N PRO A 34 5.66 1.52 -11.83
CA PRO A 34 5.82 0.47 -10.83
C PRO A 34 5.03 -0.80 -11.19
N SER A 35 5.65 -1.97 -10.99
CA SER A 35 5.00 -3.26 -11.27
C SER A 35 4.29 -3.86 -10.07
N LEU A 36 4.66 -3.49 -8.84
CA LEU A 36 4.24 -4.16 -7.61
C LEU A 36 3.28 -3.29 -6.79
N PHE A 37 2.09 -3.81 -6.54
CA PHE A 37 1.07 -3.18 -5.71
C PHE A 37 0.76 -4.12 -4.54
N VAL A 38 0.91 -3.63 -3.33
CA VAL A 38 1.01 -4.48 -2.14
C VAL A 38 0.08 -3.98 -1.05
N ASP A 39 -0.46 -4.93 -0.31
CA ASP A 39 -1.31 -4.72 0.86
C ASP A 39 -1.15 -5.90 1.83
N LEU A 40 -1.25 -5.65 3.13
CA LEU A 40 -1.21 -6.69 4.16
C LEU A 40 -2.54 -6.76 4.89
N GLU A 41 -2.92 -7.98 5.25
CA GLU A 41 -4.10 -8.25 6.07
C GLU A 41 -3.69 -9.04 7.32
N GLY A 42 -4.38 -8.80 8.44
CA GLY A 42 -4.14 -9.57 9.66
C GLY A 42 -4.94 -9.10 10.87
N ILE A 43 -4.66 -9.73 12.02
CA ILE A 43 -5.33 -9.42 13.27
C ILE A 43 -4.77 -8.13 13.83
N LYS A 44 -5.59 -7.06 13.89
CA LYS A 44 -5.18 -5.74 14.42
C LYS A 44 -3.83 -5.28 13.83
N LEU A 45 -3.74 -5.29 12.49
CA LEU A 45 -2.49 -5.09 11.73
C LEU A 45 -1.63 -3.95 12.30
N GLY A 46 -0.41 -4.30 12.68
CA GLY A 46 0.54 -3.43 13.38
C GLY A 46 1.34 -4.21 14.42
N ARG A 47 2.14 -3.51 15.22
CA ARG A 47 3.07 -4.08 16.21
C ARG A 47 2.41 -4.93 17.30
N SER A 48 1.16 -4.65 17.64
CA SER A 48 0.40 -5.34 18.69
C SER A 48 -0.48 -6.46 18.15
N GLY A 49 -0.53 -6.61 16.83
CA GLY A 49 -1.31 -7.60 16.12
C GLY A 49 -0.44 -8.63 15.42
N SER A 50 -0.88 -9.11 14.27
CA SER A 50 -0.14 -10.04 13.41
C SER A 50 -0.34 -9.72 11.93
N VAL A 51 0.58 -10.22 11.09
CA VAL A 51 0.38 -10.29 9.64
C VAL A 51 -0.10 -11.69 9.29
N SER A 52 -1.21 -11.78 8.57
CA SER A 52 -1.81 -13.05 8.18
C SER A 52 -1.61 -13.32 6.69
N LEU A 53 -1.78 -12.29 5.86
CA LEU A 53 -1.65 -12.36 4.40
C LEU A 53 -0.85 -11.15 3.89
N LEU A 54 -0.12 -11.36 2.80
CA LEU A 54 0.50 -10.30 2.02
C LEU A 54 0.10 -10.49 0.56
N SER A 55 -0.66 -9.54 0.01
CA SER A 55 -1.10 -9.58 -1.38
C SER A 55 -0.13 -8.79 -2.26
N VAL A 56 0.33 -9.37 -3.36
CA VAL A 56 1.18 -8.71 -4.36
C VAL A 56 0.49 -8.78 -5.71
N HIS A 57 -0.07 -7.67 -6.17
CA HIS A 57 -0.55 -7.53 -7.53
C HIS A 57 0.59 -7.11 -8.47
N VAL A 58 0.77 -7.89 -9.54
CA VAL A 58 1.81 -7.71 -10.56
C VAL A 58 1.16 -7.13 -11.81
N ALA A 59 1.25 -5.82 -11.97
CA ALA A 59 0.52 -5.07 -13.00
C ALA A 59 0.78 -5.57 -14.45
N PRO A 60 2.03 -5.88 -14.86
CA PRO A 60 2.28 -6.37 -16.23
C PRO A 60 1.54 -7.67 -16.60
N THR A 61 1.20 -8.49 -15.60
CA THR A 61 0.52 -9.79 -15.81
C THR A 61 -0.93 -9.78 -15.35
N ALA A 62 -1.40 -8.68 -14.75
CA ALA A 62 -2.68 -8.58 -14.07
C ALA A 62 -2.96 -9.77 -13.13
N LYS A 63 -1.94 -10.26 -12.41
CA LYS A 63 -2.06 -11.39 -11.48
C LYS A 63 -1.73 -10.96 -10.07
N THR A 64 -2.54 -11.40 -9.11
CA THR A 64 -2.31 -11.19 -7.68
C THR A 64 -1.85 -12.48 -7.02
N TYR A 65 -0.77 -12.41 -6.25
CA TYR A 65 -0.30 -13.50 -5.40
C TYR A 65 -0.66 -13.18 -3.95
N ILE A 66 -1.40 -14.06 -3.29
CA ILE A 66 -1.79 -13.92 -1.88
C ILE A 66 -0.86 -14.82 -1.08
N ILE A 67 0.17 -14.23 -0.48
CA ILE A 67 1.19 -14.97 0.28
C ILE A 67 0.67 -15.22 1.68
N ASP A 68 0.58 -16.50 2.05
CA ASP A 68 0.07 -16.95 3.34
C ASP A 68 1.15 -16.80 4.43
N ILE A 69 1.28 -15.57 4.96
CA ILE A 69 2.26 -15.25 6.00
C ILE A 69 1.98 -16.01 7.29
N PHE A 70 0.70 -16.24 7.61
CA PHE A 70 0.33 -17.00 8.81
C PHE A 70 0.85 -18.45 8.76
N LYS A 71 0.73 -19.12 7.61
CA LYS A 71 1.20 -20.50 7.43
C LYS A 71 2.70 -20.61 7.23
N LEU A 72 3.28 -19.70 6.45
CA LEU A 72 4.70 -19.72 6.08
C LEU A 72 5.61 -19.10 7.15
N GLY A 73 5.06 -18.29 8.05
CA GLY A 73 5.81 -17.63 9.11
C GLY A 73 6.96 -16.76 8.58
N GLU A 74 8.08 -16.79 9.28
CA GLU A 74 9.29 -16.03 8.89
C GLU A 74 9.90 -16.50 7.56
N GLU A 75 9.73 -17.78 7.21
CA GLU A 75 10.23 -18.33 5.94
C GLU A 75 9.59 -17.67 4.71
N ALA A 76 8.40 -17.07 4.85
CA ALA A 76 7.78 -16.25 3.81
C ALA A 76 8.68 -15.10 3.34
N PHE A 77 9.55 -14.60 4.24
CA PHE A 77 10.40 -13.45 4.01
C PHE A 77 11.87 -13.82 3.77
N THR A 78 12.32 -14.98 4.28
CA THR A 78 13.73 -15.40 4.23
C THR A 78 14.02 -16.44 3.15
N ALA A 79 13.05 -17.24 2.73
CA ALA A 79 13.23 -18.18 1.62
C ALA A 79 13.56 -17.44 0.32
N THR A 80 14.49 -17.99 -0.46
CA THR A 80 15.01 -17.36 -1.68
C THR A 80 14.60 -18.11 -2.93
N SER A 81 14.44 -17.38 -4.04
CA SER A 81 14.48 -17.95 -5.39
C SER A 81 15.81 -18.65 -5.67
N THR A 82 15.90 -19.32 -6.82
CA THR A 82 17.14 -19.92 -7.33
C THR A 82 18.27 -18.91 -7.53
N SER A 83 17.93 -17.65 -7.81
CA SER A 83 18.85 -16.51 -7.92
C SER A 83 19.20 -15.84 -6.58
N GLY A 84 18.75 -16.38 -5.44
CA GLY A 84 19.09 -15.86 -4.11
C GLY A 84 18.27 -14.65 -3.65
N ILE A 85 17.19 -14.30 -4.34
CA ILE A 85 16.32 -13.16 -3.96
C ILE A 85 15.17 -13.66 -3.08
N SER A 86 15.01 -13.05 -1.91
CA SER A 86 13.88 -13.27 -1.00
C SER A 86 12.81 -12.17 -1.11
N LEU A 87 11.63 -12.41 -0.52
CA LEU A 87 10.60 -11.37 -0.41
C LEU A 87 11.08 -10.19 0.43
N LYS A 88 11.89 -10.44 1.48
CA LYS A 88 12.53 -9.38 2.26
C LYS A 88 13.40 -8.49 1.38
N ASN A 89 14.26 -9.06 0.53
CA ASN A 89 15.09 -8.26 -0.38
C ASN A 89 14.25 -7.36 -1.31
N ILE A 90 13.12 -7.87 -1.81
CA ILE A 90 12.19 -7.09 -2.66
C ILE A 90 11.57 -5.93 -1.86
N LEU A 91 11.06 -6.20 -0.65
CA LEU A 91 10.41 -5.21 0.19
C LEU A 91 11.37 -4.10 0.65
N GLU A 92 12.62 -4.45 0.97
CA GLU A 92 13.63 -3.50 1.47
C GLU A 92 14.35 -2.72 0.36
N SER A 93 14.31 -3.18 -0.90
CA SER A 93 15.02 -2.53 -2.00
C SER A 93 14.43 -1.15 -2.35
N GLU A 94 15.28 -0.12 -2.36
CA GLU A 94 14.93 1.21 -2.86
C GLU A 94 14.75 1.26 -4.39
N ASN A 95 15.40 0.33 -5.09
CA ASN A 95 15.40 0.27 -6.56
C ASN A 95 14.21 -0.50 -7.15
N ILE A 96 13.43 -1.18 -6.30
CA ILE A 96 12.20 -1.86 -6.71
C ILE A 96 11.05 -1.04 -6.14
N PRO A 97 10.29 -0.29 -6.95
CA PRO A 97 9.16 0.48 -6.46
C PRO A 97 8.00 -0.44 -6.05
N LYS A 98 7.48 -0.25 -4.83
CA LYS A 98 6.23 -0.89 -4.37
C LYS A 98 5.21 0.18 -4.07
N VAL A 99 3.99 -0.03 -4.55
CA VAL A 99 2.89 0.89 -4.33
C VAL A 99 1.99 0.32 -3.25
N PHE A 100 1.74 1.10 -2.21
CA PHE A 100 0.80 0.79 -1.12
C PHE A 100 -0.27 1.86 -1.07
N PHE A 101 -1.46 1.52 -0.59
CA PHE A 101 -2.43 2.52 -0.17
C PHE A 101 -2.29 2.71 1.34
N ASP A 102 -1.65 3.79 1.79
CA ASP A 102 -1.40 4.08 3.20
C ASP A 102 -0.46 3.08 3.91
N ILE A 103 0.86 3.26 3.73
CA ILE A 103 1.91 2.33 4.20
C ILE A 103 2.04 2.20 5.73
N ARG A 104 1.36 3.04 6.51
CA ARG A 104 1.72 3.27 7.92
C ARG A 104 1.63 2.00 8.77
N ASN A 105 0.51 1.27 8.71
CA ASN A 105 0.33 0.05 9.52
C ASN A 105 1.06 -1.16 8.92
N ASP A 106 1.15 -1.27 7.60
CA ASP A 106 1.95 -2.30 6.93
C ASP A 106 3.42 -2.21 7.31
N SER A 107 4.01 -1.01 7.22
CA SER A 107 5.40 -0.80 7.63
C SER A 107 5.59 -1.02 9.13
N ASN A 108 4.62 -0.66 9.97
CA ASN A 108 4.73 -0.92 11.41
C ASN A 108 4.74 -2.43 11.69
N ALA A 109 3.86 -3.20 11.03
CA ALA A 109 3.78 -4.65 11.18
C ALA A 109 5.03 -5.36 10.64
N LEU A 110 5.44 -5.04 9.40
CA LEU A 110 6.64 -5.61 8.76
C LEU A 110 7.90 -5.37 9.59
N PHE A 111 8.07 -4.14 10.10
CA PHE A 111 9.23 -3.81 10.91
C PHE A 111 9.20 -4.48 12.28
N SER A 112 8.07 -4.42 12.98
CA SER A 112 7.99 -4.88 14.38
C SER A 112 8.04 -6.39 14.52
N HIS A 113 7.48 -7.13 13.56
CA HIS A 113 7.41 -8.59 13.60
C HIS A 113 8.57 -9.28 12.88
N TYR A 114 9.08 -8.70 11.79
CA TYR A 114 10.05 -9.37 10.90
C TYR A 114 11.33 -8.56 10.66
N GLY A 115 11.47 -7.39 11.31
CA GLY A 115 12.63 -6.52 11.14
C GLY A 115 12.82 -6.05 9.70
N ILE A 116 11.73 -5.95 8.92
CA ILE A 116 11.76 -5.54 7.51
C ILE A 116 11.67 -4.01 7.44
N ARG A 117 12.69 -3.38 6.84
CA ARG A 117 12.73 -1.94 6.59
C ARG A 117 12.36 -1.65 5.15
N VAL A 118 11.07 -1.39 4.92
CA VAL A 118 10.57 -1.16 3.57
C VAL A 118 11.29 0.01 2.88
N GLY A 119 11.65 -0.19 1.61
CA GLY A 119 12.29 0.82 0.74
C GLY A 119 11.50 1.02 -0.54
N GLY A 120 11.75 2.10 -1.29
CA GLY A 120 11.15 2.30 -2.62
C GLY A 120 9.61 2.41 -2.62
N ILE A 121 9.02 2.94 -1.55
CA ILE A 121 7.56 3.00 -1.40
C ILE A 121 6.95 4.18 -2.15
N ARG A 122 5.78 3.94 -2.76
CA ARG A 122 4.85 4.94 -3.28
C ARG A 122 3.53 4.83 -2.53
N ASP A 123 3.23 5.80 -1.67
CA ASP A 123 1.99 5.83 -0.89
C ASP A 123 0.88 6.54 -1.69
N LEU A 124 -0.09 5.77 -2.20
CA LEU A 124 -1.18 6.29 -3.03
C LEU A 124 -2.09 7.26 -2.31
N GLN A 125 -2.25 7.14 -0.99
CA GLN A 125 -3.09 8.05 -0.23
C GLN A 125 -2.43 9.43 -0.12
N VAL A 126 -1.09 9.46 0.02
CA VAL A 126 -0.32 10.71 -0.02
C VAL A 126 -0.33 11.32 -1.42
N MET A 127 -0.17 10.48 -2.46
CA MET A 127 -0.30 10.94 -3.85
C MET A 127 -1.66 11.54 -4.14
N GLU A 128 -2.76 10.88 -3.75
CA GLU A 128 -4.12 11.40 -3.89
C GLU A 128 -4.24 12.77 -3.24
N PHE A 129 -3.80 12.90 -1.98
CA PHE A 129 -3.88 14.15 -1.23
C PHE A 129 -3.10 15.28 -1.93
N ALA A 130 -1.92 15.00 -2.46
CA ALA A 130 -1.10 15.96 -3.22
C ALA A 130 -1.74 16.39 -4.55
N THR A 131 -2.68 15.61 -5.10
CA THR A 131 -3.35 15.93 -6.37
C THR A 131 -4.55 16.86 -6.21
N ARG A 132 -4.98 17.13 -4.97
CA ARG A 132 -6.13 17.99 -4.68
C ARG A 132 -5.82 19.45 -5.03
N ARG A 133 -6.87 20.20 -5.38
CA ARG A 133 -6.76 21.64 -5.69
C ARG A 133 -7.09 22.46 -4.44
N GLY A 134 -6.41 23.59 -4.27
CA GLY A 134 -6.60 24.50 -3.15
C GLY A 134 -5.66 24.21 -1.97
N PRO A 135 -5.89 24.86 -0.82
CA PRO A 135 -5.10 24.62 0.39
C PRO A 135 -5.18 23.16 0.86
N PRO A 136 -4.16 22.65 1.58
CA PRO A 136 -4.18 21.31 2.17
C PRO A 136 -5.45 21.07 2.98
N ALA A 137 -6.16 19.98 2.64
CA ALA A 137 -7.37 19.59 3.36
C ALA A 137 -7.02 19.06 4.75
N ARG A 138 -7.96 19.14 5.70
CA ARG A 138 -7.71 18.60 7.05
C ARG A 138 -7.56 17.07 7.07
N PHE A 139 -8.32 16.35 6.23
CA PHE A 139 -8.45 14.90 6.31
C PHE A 139 -7.99 14.18 5.05
N ILE A 140 -7.44 12.98 5.23
CA ILE A 140 -7.14 12.03 4.15
C ILE A 140 -8.41 11.36 3.61
N THR A 141 -8.31 10.78 2.42
CA THR A 141 -9.39 10.00 1.79
C THR A 141 -9.07 8.50 1.92
N GLY A 142 -10.06 7.70 2.32
CA GLY A 142 -9.94 6.24 2.34
C GLY A 142 -10.09 5.60 0.96
N LEU A 143 -9.53 4.40 0.76
CA LEU A 143 -9.46 3.71 -0.53
C LEU A 143 -10.81 3.61 -1.26
N ALA A 144 -11.89 3.31 -0.54
CA ALA A 144 -13.21 3.19 -1.15
C ALA A 144 -13.68 4.50 -1.83
N ASN A 145 -13.37 5.65 -1.24
CA ASN A 145 -13.67 6.95 -1.84
C ASN A 145 -12.73 7.25 -3.01
N CYS A 146 -11.44 6.95 -2.91
CA CYS A 146 -10.52 7.06 -4.04
C CYS A 146 -11.00 6.24 -5.25
N ILE A 147 -11.43 5.00 -5.04
CA ILE A 147 -11.98 4.15 -6.10
C ILE A 147 -13.27 4.74 -6.67
N LYS A 148 -14.17 5.19 -5.80
CA LYS A 148 -15.45 5.78 -6.22
C LYS A 148 -15.26 7.02 -7.09
N TYR A 149 -14.36 7.92 -6.72
CA TYR A 149 -14.26 9.24 -7.34
C TYR A 149 -13.17 9.33 -8.42
N ASP A 150 -12.06 8.61 -8.27
CA ASP A 150 -10.89 8.76 -9.16
C ASP A 150 -10.62 7.57 -10.07
N CYS A 151 -11.10 6.37 -9.73
CA CYS A 151 -10.82 5.20 -10.56
C CYS A 151 -11.64 5.25 -11.87
N PRO A 152 -11.00 5.10 -13.06
CA PRO A 152 -11.66 5.09 -14.36
C PRO A 152 -12.42 3.77 -14.56
N MET A 153 -13.60 3.69 -13.96
CA MET A 153 -14.51 2.54 -13.98
C MET A 153 -15.95 3.03 -14.16
N THR A 154 -16.81 2.19 -14.74
CA THR A 154 -18.24 2.47 -14.82
C THR A 154 -18.88 2.48 -13.43
N GLU A 155 -20.03 3.13 -13.29
CA GLU A 155 -20.75 3.13 -12.00
C GLU A 155 -21.13 1.72 -11.57
N SER A 156 -21.57 0.86 -12.50
CA SER A 156 -21.89 -0.54 -12.20
C SER A 156 -20.69 -1.33 -11.68
N GLN A 157 -19.51 -1.10 -12.24
CA GLN A 157 -18.26 -1.70 -11.79
C GLN A 157 -17.88 -1.22 -10.38
N LYS A 158 -18.01 0.09 -10.10
CA LYS A 158 -17.75 0.68 -8.77
C LYS A 158 -18.71 0.12 -7.72
N GLN A 159 -20.00 0.02 -8.03
CA GLN A 159 -21.00 -0.57 -7.14
C GLN A 159 -20.72 -2.04 -6.84
N SER A 160 -20.33 -2.81 -7.85
CA SER A 160 -19.97 -4.22 -7.69
C SER A 160 -18.75 -4.41 -6.77
N TRP A 161 -17.72 -3.57 -6.93
CA TRP A 161 -16.55 -3.57 -6.04
C TRP A 161 -16.93 -3.19 -4.60
N LEU A 162 -17.74 -2.14 -4.41
CA LEU A 162 -18.20 -1.71 -3.09
C LEU A 162 -19.03 -2.78 -2.38
N GLN A 163 -19.92 -3.47 -3.09
CA GLN A 163 -20.73 -4.56 -2.54
C GLN A 163 -19.86 -5.75 -2.11
N MET A 164 -18.85 -6.10 -2.91
CA MET A 164 -17.87 -7.13 -2.55
C MET A 164 -17.12 -6.72 -1.27
N LYS A 165 -16.58 -5.49 -1.23
CA LYS A 165 -15.86 -4.98 -0.06
C LYS A 165 -16.74 -4.94 1.18
N ASP A 166 -18.02 -4.58 1.07
CA ASP A 166 -18.94 -4.63 2.20
C ASP A 166 -19.20 -6.06 2.69
N ARG A 167 -19.43 -7.01 1.77
CA ARG A 167 -19.63 -8.43 2.12
C ARG A 167 -18.42 -9.00 2.85
N ALA A 168 -17.22 -8.75 2.33
CA ALA A 168 -15.98 -9.19 2.97
C ALA A 168 -15.77 -8.47 4.32
N GLY A 169 -16.06 -7.16 4.39
CA GLY A 169 -15.96 -6.38 5.62
C GLY A 169 -16.83 -6.94 6.76
N ARG A 170 -18.01 -7.49 6.47
CA ARG A 170 -18.84 -8.17 7.49
C ARG A 170 -18.20 -9.42 8.08
N LEU A 171 -17.20 -10.00 7.40
CA LEU A 171 -16.48 -11.17 7.90
C LEU A 171 -15.37 -10.79 8.88
N TYR A 172 -14.67 -9.68 8.64
CA TYR A 172 -13.47 -9.31 9.41
C TYR A 172 -13.62 -8.09 10.33
N ASP A 173 -14.56 -7.17 10.07
CA ASP A 173 -14.72 -5.94 10.84
C ASP A 173 -15.59 -6.18 12.09
N PRO A 174 -15.05 -6.03 13.32
CA PRO A 174 -15.81 -6.20 14.55
C PRO A 174 -17.04 -5.29 14.65
N ASN A 175 -16.99 -4.09 14.05
CA ASN A 175 -18.13 -3.17 14.05
C ASN A 175 -19.28 -3.63 13.15
N LYS A 176 -19.02 -4.61 12.27
CA LYS A 176 -20.00 -5.23 11.38
C LYS A 176 -20.38 -6.65 11.81
N GLY A 177 -19.95 -7.09 13.00
CA GLY A 177 -20.18 -8.43 13.53
C GLY A 177 -19.17 -9.49 13.07
N GLY A 178 -18.11 -9.07 12.37
CA GLY A 178 -17.00 -9.94 11.97
C GLY A 178 -15.91 -10.05 13.03
N GLY A 179 -14.83 -10.75 12.70
CA GLY A 179 -13.64 -10.84 13.53
C GLY A 179 -12.39 -10.97 12.67
N TYR A 180 -11.31 -10.26 13.04
CA TYR A 180 -10.07 -10.29 12.27
C TYR A 180 -9.44 -11.69 12.21
N GLU A 181 -9.83 -12.59 13.11
CA GLU A 181 -9.43 -13.99 13.17
C GLU A 181 -9.74 -14.74 11.87
N VAL A 182 -10.71 -14.26 11.07
CA VAL A 182 -11.06 -14.85 9.77
C VAL A 182 -9.85 -14.90 8.81
N PHE A 183 -8.88 -13.98 8.94
CA PHE A 183 -7.66 -13.99 8.13
C PHE A 183 -6.71 -15.17 8.47
N ASN A 184 -6.87 -15.77 9.65
CA ASN A 184 -6.08 -16.92 10.11
C ASN A 184 -6.79 -18.27 9.89
N GLU A 185 -8.05 -18.28 9.47
CA GLU A 185 -8.78 -19.54 9.22
C GLU A 185 -8.22 -20.29 8.02
N ARG A 186 -8.10 -21.63 8.13
CA ARG A 186 -7.64 -22.50 7.04
C ARG A 186 -8.60 -23.67 6.79
N PRO A 187 -8.88 -24.02 5.51
CA PRO A 187 -8.43 -23.34 4.29
C PRO A 187 -8.96 -21.90 4.20
N LEU A 188 -8.22 -21.01 3.55
CA LEU A 188 -8.64 -19.60 3.40
C LEU A 188 -10.02 -19.53 2.74
N ARG A 189 -10.93 -18.77 3.34
CA ARG A 189 -12.24 -18.53 2.74
C ARG A 189 -12.06 -17.81 1.41
N ARG A 190 -12.81 -18.25 0.40
CA ARG A 190 -12.75 -17.66 -0.94
C ARG A 190 -13.04 -16.16 -0.93
N GLU A 191 -13.98 -15.71 -0.11
CA GLU A 191 -14.31 -14.30 0.04
C GLU A 191 -13.14 -13.47 0.57
N ILE A 192 -12.31 -14.02 1.46
CA ILE A 192 -11.12 -13.35 1.97
C ILE A 192 -10.06 -13.26 0.86
N CYS A 193 -9.85 -14.34 0.10
CA CYS A 193 -8.94 -14.30 -1.04
C CYS A 193 -9.39 -13.29 -2.10
N GLU A 194 -10.67 -13.27 -2.45
CA GLU A 194 -11.25 -12.33 -3.41
C GLU A 194 -11.11 -10.88 -2.92
N TYR A 195 -11.36 -10.63 -1.64
CA TYR A 195 -11.18 -9.32 -1.02
C TYR A 195 -9.72 -8.86 -1.05
N SER A 196 -8.79 -9.66 -0.53
CA SER A 196 -7.36 -9.32 -0.50
C SER A 196 -6.79 -9.14 -1.91
N ALA A 197 -7.22 -9.94 -2.88
CA ALA A 197 -6.79 -9.77 -4.27
C ALA A 197 -7.27 -8.44 -4.87
N GLN A 198 -8.46 -7.99 -4.51
CA GLN A 198 -9.09 -6.81 -5.10
C GLN A 198 -8.66 -5.49 -4.47
N ASP A 199 -8.26 -5.49 -3.19
CA ASP A 199 -7.77 -4.27 -2.54
C ASP A 199 -6.49 -3.74 -3.22
N VAL A 200 -5.71 -4.65 -3.84
CA VAL A 200 -4.53 -4.30 -4.65
C VAL A 200 -4.79 -4.20 -6.16
N ALA A 201 -5.76 -4.93 -6.72
CA ALA A 201 -5.94 -5.04 -8.18
C ALA A 201 -6.39 -3.74 -8.88
N LEU A 202 -6.97 -2.78 -8.15
CA LEU A 202 -7.37 -1.48 -8.69
C LEU A 202 -6.35 -0.37 -8.43
N LEU A 203 -5.33 -0.63 -7.61
CA LEU A 203 -4.29 0.34 -7.30
C LEU A 203 -3.47 0.79 -8.53
N PRO A 204 -3.21 -0.04 -9.56
CA PRO A 204 -2.55 0.44 -10.79
C PRO A 204 -3.32 1.58 -11.48
N LYS A 205 -4.65 1.50 -11.53
CA LYS A 205 -5.50 2.52 -12.15
C LYS A 205 -5.48 3.83 -11.36
N LEU A 206 -5.50 3.74 -10.03
CA LEU A 206 -5.37 4.90 -9.16
C LEU A 206 -3.98 5.53 -9.28
N TRP A 207 -2.93 4.70 -9.32
CA TRP A 207 -1.56 5.16 -9.53
C TRP A 207 -1.44 5.93 -10.83
N GLU A 208 -1.96 5.41 -11.94
CA GLU A 208 -1.96 6.09 -13.24
C GLU A 208 -2.69 7.44 -13.18
N ALA A 209 -3.88 7.48 -12.56
CA ALA A 209 -4.65 8.70 -12.41
C ALA A 209 -3.91 9.77 -11.60
N TYR A 210 -3.28 9.39 -10.48
CA TYR A 210 -2.56 10.31 -9.62
C TYR A 210 -1.18 10.67 -10.17
N SER A 211 -0.44 9.75 -10.77
CA SER A 211 0.88 10.00 -11.37
C SER A 211 0.77 10.92 -12.59
N THR A 212 -0.25 10.72 -13.44
CA THR A 212 -0.56 11.60 -14.58
C THR A 212 -0.92 13.00 -14.12
N LYS A 213 -1.71 13.10 -13.03
CA LYS A 213 -1.92 14.39 -12.38
C LYS A 213 -0.56 14.93 -11.96
N LEU A 214 0.27 14.21 -11.21
CA LEU A 214 1.58 14.64 -10.68
C LEU A 214 2.71 14.90 -11.71
N SER A 215 2.53 14.65 -13.02
CA SER A 215 3.61 14.80 -14.02
C SER A 215 3.67 16.16 -14.75
N HIS A 216 2.69 17.06 -14.57
CA HIS A 216 2.67 18.36 -15.26
C HIS A 216 3.62 19.40 -14.61
N SER A 217 4.20 20.31 -15.38
CA SER A 217 5.41 21.14 -15.12
C SER A 217 5.57 21.91 -13.77
N ASN A 218 4.55 21.99 -12.92
CA ASN A 218 4.65 22.53 -11.53
C ASN A 218 4.60 21.45 -10.44
N LYS A 219 4.84 20.18 -10.78
CA LYS A 219 4.56 19.04 -9.89
C LYS A 219 5.77 18.20 -9.49
N ALA A 220 6.98 18.54 -9.97
CA ALA A 220 8.22 18.04 -9.36
C ALA A 220 8.29 18.38 -7.86
N PHE A 221 7.84 19.59 -7.50
CA PHE A 221 7.60 19.99 -6.12
C PHE A 221 6.74 18.98 -5.36
N TRP A 222 5.57 18.63 -5.89
CA TRP A 222 4.64 17.70 -5.24
C TRP A 222 5.16 16.26 -5.21
N GLN A 223 5.95 15.84 -6.19
CA GLN A 223 6.63 14.55 -6.14
C GLN A 223 7.60 14.48 -4.95
N MET A 224 8.43 15.52 -4.75
CA MET A 224 9.31 15.60 -3.59
C MET A 224 8.55 15.66 -2.27
N MET A 225 7.43 16.40 -2.21
CA MET A 225 6.57 16.45 -1.03
C MET A 225 5.99 15.07 -0.70
N VAL A 226 5.49 14.34 -1.71
CA VAL A 226 4.96 12.98 -1.54
C VAL A 226 6.04 12.02 -1.05
N ASP A 227 7.25 12.10 -1.60
CA ASP A 227 8.38 11.27 -1.17
C ASP A 227 8.76 11.56 0.29
N ASP A 228 8.87 12.83 0.70
CA ASP A 228 9.09 13.23 2.10
C ASP A 228 8.02 12.69 3.05
N ALA A 229 6.75 12.93 2.74
CA ALA A 229 5.65 12.48 3.58
C ALA A 229 5.60 10.95 3.70
N THR A 230 5.94 10.23 2.62
CA THR A 230 6.02 8.76 2.63
C THR A 230 7.15 8.29 3.53
N LEU A 231 8.35 8.87 3.41
CA LEU A 231 9.50 8.56 4.28
C LEU A 231 9.21 8.86 5.75
N LYS A 232 8.57 9.99 6.04
CA LYS A 232 8.13 10.34 7.39
C LYS A 232 7.14 9.34 7.96
N ARG A 233 6.13 8.92 7.17
CA ARG A 233 5.17 7.89 7.57
C ARG A 233 5.87 6.59 7.94
N ILE A 234 6.86 6.17 7.17
CA ILE A 234 7.67 4.96 7.42
C ILE A 234 8.53 5.13 8.69
N LYS A 235 9.27 6.24 8.84
CA LYS A 235 10.10 6.50 10.03
C LYS A 235 9.23 6.50 11.30
N GLN A 236 8.09 7.19 11.26
CA GLN A 236 7.16 7.26 12.38
C GLN A 236 6.56 5.88 12.70
N SER A 237 6.16 5.10 11.69
CA SER A 237 5.58 3.77 11.89
C SER A 237 6.55 2.77 12.52
N GLN A 238 7.85 2.96 12.33
CA GLN A 238 8.88 2.13 12.93
C GLN A 238 9.29 2.57 14.34
N SER A 239 8.84 3.74 14.81
CA SER A 239 9.15 4.25 16.15
C SER A 239 8.48 3.43 17.26
N LYS A 240 9.08 3.44 18.46
CA LYS A 240 8.56 2.71 19.64
C LYS A 240 7.18 3.18 20.10
N HIS A 241 6.86 4.45 19.89
CA HIS A 241 5.63 5.09 20.35
C HIS A 241 4.56 5.20 19.27
N TYR A 242 4.75 4.55 18.13
CA TYR A 242 3.74 4.53 17.08
C TYR A 242 2.46 3.82 17.54
N ASP A 243 1.36 4.56 17.52
CA ASP A 243 0.01 4.02 17.63
C ASP A 243 -0.69 4.10 16.27
N GLY A 244 -0.96 2.94 15.68
CA GLY A 244 -1.64 2.80 14.38
C GLY A 244 -3.14 3.06 14.42
N GLN A 245 -3.73 3.15 15.61
CA GLN A 245 -5.17 3.37 15.82
C GLN A 245 -5.47 4.79 16.32
N ALA A 246 -4.45 5.64 16.47
CA ALA A 246 -4.62 7.00 16.94
C ALA A 246 -5.55 7.82 16.02
N GLU A 247 -6.41 8.65 16.61
CA GLU A 247 -7.29 9.57 15.87
C GLU A 247 -6.52 10.49 14.91
N SER A 248 -5.26 10.80 15.23
CA SER A 248 -4.36 11.60 14.39
C SER A 248 -4.09 10.98 13.02
N LYS A 249 -4.31 9.68 12.83
CA LYS A 249 -4.12 9.01 11.54
C LYS A 249 -5.10 9.45 10.46
N LYS A 250 -6.18 10.14 10.82
CA LYS A 250 -7.19 10.70 9.90
C LYS A 250 -6.75 12.04 9.27
N PHE A 251 -5.69 12.68 9.77
CA PHE A 251 -5.25 13.97 9.26
C PHE A 251 -4.32 13.85 8.04
N GLY A 252 -4.35 14.89 7.20
CA GLY A 252 -3.46 15.04 6.05
C GLY A 252 -1.98 15.14 6.44
N PRO A 253 -1.05 14.86 5.50
CA PRO A 253 0.38 14.88 5.76
C PRO A 253 1.00 16.28 5.92
N TRP A 254 0.26 17.34 5.53
CA TRP A 254 0.75 18.72 5.59
C TRP A 254 -0.33 19.69 6.07
N THR A 255 0.10 20.65 6.86
CA THR A 255 -0.63 21.89 7.18
C THR A 255 -0.49 22.92 6.07
N VAL A 256 -1.25 24.01 6.15
CA VAL A 256 -1.15 25.12 5.18
C VAL A 256 0.23 25.77 5.27
N GLU A 257 0.69 26.02 6.50
CA GLU A 257 1.96 26.67 6.81
C GLU A 257 3.15 25.86 6.28
N GLU A 258 3.13 24.54 6.46
CA GLU A 258 4.18 23.66 5.92
C GLU A 258 4.26 23.70 4.40
N VAL A 259 3.13 23.77 3.70
CA VAL A 259 3.12 23.87 2.23
C VAL A 259 3.60 25.25 1.76
N GLU A 260 3.28 26.31 2.49
CA GLU A 260 3.78 27.66 2.19
C GLU A 260 5.31 27.75 2.37
N GLU A 261 5.86 27.21 3.45
CA GLU A 261 7.30 27.13 3.69
C GLU A 261 8.03 26.28 2.64
N ALA A 262 7.46 25.12 2.29
CA ALA A 262 7.99 24.26 1.25
C ALA A 262 7.99 24.97 -0.11
N THR A 263 6.90 25.68 -0.43
CA THR A 263 6.75 26.45 -1.68
C THR A 263 7.79 27.57 -1.77
N LYS A 264 8.05 28.26 -0.65
CA LYS A 264 9.11 29.27 -0.57
C LYS A 264 10.48 28.64 -0.84
N SER A 265 10.79 27.55 -0.14
CA SER A 265 12.06 26.83 -0.29
C SER A 265 12.26 26.30 -1.72
N TRP A 266 11.20 25.82 -2.36
CA TRP A 266 11.21 25.41 -3.76
C TRP A 266 11.55 26.57 -4.71
N ARG A 267 10.91 27.74 -4.55
CA ARG A 267 11.16 28.92 -5.38
C ARG A 267 12.56 29.50 -5.19
N GLU A 268 13.11 29.37 -3.99
CA GLU A 268 14.46 29.84 -3.64
C GLU A 268 15.56 28.83 -3.99
N GLY A 269 15.21 27.63 -4.50
CA GLY A 269 16.17 26.57 -4.82
C GLY A 269 16.78 25.88 -3.60
N THR A 270 16.17 26.03 -2.42
CA THR A 270 16.65 25.50 -1.12
C THR A 270 15.83 24.30 -0.62
N MET A 271 15.00 23.71 -1.50
CA MET A 271 14.10 22.58 -1.18
C MET A 271 14.80 21.41 -0.48
N GLN A 272 16.01 21.06 -0.93
CA GLN A 272 16.74 19.93 -0.37
C GLN A 272 17.02 20.11 1.14
N GLY A 273 17.51 21.30 1.53
CA GLY A 273 17.74 21.60 2.95
C GLY A 273 16.45 21.68 3.77
N TRP A 274 15.31 22.04 3.16
CA TRP A 274 14.00 21.99 3.83
C TRP A 274 13.57 20.55 4.12
N LEU A 275 13.80 19.63 3.17
CA LEU A 275 13.49 18.19 3.32
C LEU A 275 14.36 17.53 4.38
N GLU A 276 15.66 17.85 4.43
CA GLU A 276 16.61 17.27 5.40
C GLU A 276 16.22 17.60 6.85
N ARG A 277 15.96 18.88 7.16
CA ARG A 277 15.51 19.30 8.50
C ARG A 277 14.24 18.58 8.95
N ARG A 278 13.39 18.23 8.00
CA ARG A 278 12.10 17.57 8.22
C ARG A 278 12.24 16.09 8.54
N LEU A 279 13.29 15.44 8.08
CA LEU A 279 13.57 14.04 8.37
C LEU A 279 14.37 13.87 9.67
N GLU A 280 15.00 14.93 10.19
CA GLU A 280 15.74 14.90 11.46
C GLU A 280 14.83 15.05 12.69
N GLY A 281 13.75 15.85 12.57
CA GLY A 281 12.66 15.92 13.55
C GLY A 281 11.81 14.64 13.63
#